data_AF-A0A498RGQ8-F1
#
_entry.id   AF-A0A498RGQ8-F1
#
_cell.length_a   1.000
_cell.length_b   1.000
_cell.length_c   1.000
_cell.angle_alpha   90.00
_cell.angle_beta   90.00
_cell.angle_gamma   90.00
#
_symmetry.space_group_name_H-M   'P 1'
#
loop_
_entity.id
_entity.type
_entity.pdbx_description
1 polymer ?
#
loop_
_entity_poly.entity_id
_entity_poly.type
_entity_poly.pdbx_seq_one_letter_code
_entity_poly.pdbx_strand_id
1 'polypeptide(L)'
;MRKLKIKWLGQSCFLITSENGTKILTDPFKNMLGYKLPEIEANIVSTSHNHSDHNNINAVKCSFTHFNELGTFDVNGIAIKGVATFHDKALGTKRGKNTIYNFSIDGINVCHCGDLGHVLTDTQINEIGTVDILLLPTGGRATIGALDAVQVMKQLNPAIVIPMHYRTKAFGLLGFLFEKVDKFIAASGLKTKKCEELDIDKADIKESKEDKEIVILQYD
;
A
#
# COMPACT_ATOMS: atom_id res chain seq x y z
N MET A 1 20.87 1.93 -15.18
CA MET A 1 20.24 2.95 -14.31
C MET A 1 19.61 2.21 -13.14
N ARG A 2 19.55 2.79 -11.93
CA ARG A 2 18.81 2.18 -10.82
C ARG A 2 17.30 2.27 -11.15
N LYS A 3 16.50 1.31 -10.69
CA LYS A 3 15.03 1.29 -10.84
C LYS A 3 14.36 1.67 -9.53
N LEU A 4 13.08 2.06 -9.57
CA LEU A 4 12.23 2.12 -8.38
C LEU A 4 12.16 0.72 -7.75
N LYS A 5 12.34 0.65 -6.43
CA LYS A 5 12.26 -0.59 -5.65
C LYS A 5 11.10 -0.54 -4.68
N ILE A 6 10.33 -1.62 -4.58
CA ILE A 6 9.28 -1.79 -3.57
C ILE A 6 9.50 -3.10 -2.83
N LYS A 7 9.75 -3.00 -1.52
CA LYS A 7 9.84 -4.14 -0.60
C LYS A 7 8.70 -4.10 0.41
N TRP A 8 8.05 -5.25 0.61
CA TRP A 8 7.02 -5.39 1.64
C TRP A 8 7.64 -5.82 2.97
N LEU A 9 7.38 -5.07 4.03
CA LEU A 9 7.86 -5.33 5.38
C LEU A 9 6.78 -5.97 6.27
N GLY A 10 5.61 -6.27 5.71
CA GLY A 10 4.48 -6.85 6.42
C GLY A 10 3.36 -5.85 6.68
N GLN A 11 2.14 -6.36 6.93
CA GLN A 11 0.92 -5.54 7.09
C GLN A 11 0.76 -4.55 5.93
N SER A 12 0.60 -3.26 6.19
CA SER A 12 0.61 -2.18 5.20
C SER A 12 1.97 -1.50 5.08
N CYS A 13 3.05 -2.05 5.63
CA CYS A 13 4.35 -1.41 5.64
C CYS A 13 5.18 -1.78 4.41
N PHE A 14 5.54 -0.78 3.61
CA PHE A 14 6.41 -0.90 2.46
C PHE A 14 7.57 0.07 2.55
N LEU A 15 8.76 -0.40 2.16
CA LEU A 15 9.88 0.45 1.83
C LEU A 15 9.90 0.66 0.32
N ILE A 16 9.71 1.90 -0.11
CA ILE A 16 9.79 2.31 -1.51
C ILE A 16 11.08 3.13 -1.68
N THR A 17 11.95 2.72 -2.58
CA THR A 17 13.22 3.42 -2.85
C THR A 17 13.22 3.92 -4.28
N SER A 18 13.34 5.24 -4.46
CA SER A 18 13.46 5.87 -5.77
C SER A 18 14.80 5.56 -6.44
N GLU A 19 14.93 5.86 -7.73
CA GLU A 19 16.15 5.67 -8.50
C GLU A 19 17.37 6.42 -7.90
N ASN A 20 17.12 7.61 -7.33
CA ASN A 20 18.14 8.43 -6.68
C ASN A 20 18.42 8.04 -5.21
N GLY A 21 17.70 7.05 -4.67
CA GLY A 21 17.92 6.51 -3.32
C GLY A 21 17.08 7.13 -2.21
N THR A 22 16.17 8.07 -2.51
CA THR A 22 15.18 8.55 -1.53
C THR A 22 14.26 7.40 -1.12
N LYS A 23 14.12 7.21 0.19
CA LYS A 23 13.34 6.13 0.79
C LYS A 23 12.04 6.66 1.42
N ILE A 24 10.92 6.06 1.04
CA ILE A 24 9.62 6.27 1.65
C ILE A 24 9.24 5.01 2.42
N LEU A 25 8.88 5.17 3.68
CA LEU A 25 8.35 4.10 4.53
C LEU A 25 6.86 4.37 4.78
N THR A 26 6.02 3.41 4.43
CA THR A 26 4.58 3.50 4.71
C THR A 26 4.23 2.74 5.98
N ASP A 27 3.29 3.26 6.78
CA ASP A 27 2.68 2.63 7.95
C ASP A 27 3.62 1.74 8.80
N PRO A 28 4.72 2.29 9.36
CA PRO A 28 5.58 1.50 10.22
C PRO A 28 4.79 0.97 11.41
N PHE A 29 4.90 -0.34 11.68
CA PHE A 29 4.15 -1.01 12.73
C PHE A 29 5.04 -1.40 13.92
N LYS A 30 4.45 -1.55 15.10
CA LYS A 30 5.13 -2.20 16.23
C LYS A 30 5.13 -3.69 16.02
N ASN A 31 6.21 -4.39 16.39
CA ASN A 31 6.29 -5.86 16.27
C ASN A 31 5.00 -6.52 16.79
N MET A 32 4.24 -7.11 15.87
CA MET A 32 2.89 -7.61 16.14
C MET A 32 2.55 -8.73 15.15
N LEU A 33 1.75 -9.69 15.61
CA LEU A 33 1.21 -10.78 14.78
C LEU A 33 2.31 -11.52 13.97
N GLY A 34 3.48 -11.72 14.60
CA GLY A 34 4.63 -12.43 14.03
C GLY A 34 5.49 -11.59 13.07
N TYR A 35 5.05 -10.39 12.70
CA TYR A 35 5.85 -9.47 11.91
C TYR A 35 6.85 -8.72 12.79
N LYS A 36 8.08 -8.62 12.28
CA LYS A 36 9.16 -7.82 12.82
C LYS A 36 9.50 -6.70 11.84
N LEU A 37 9.51 -5.47 12.35
CA LEU A 37 10.05 -4.33 11.62
C LEU A 37 11.50 -4.10 12.11
N PRO A 38 12.52 -4.30 11.26
CA PRO A 38 13.89 -3.98 11.64
C PRO A 38 14.07 -2.48 11.84
N GLU A 39 15.18 -2.09 12.47
CA GLU A 39 15.63 -0.70 12.39
C GLU A 39 15.88 -0.33 10.93
N ILE A 40 15.36 0.82 10.53
CA ILE A 40 15.31 1.21 9.13
C ILE A 40 15.60 2.69 8.98
N GLU A 41 16.18 3.06 7.84
CA GLU A 41 16.36 4.44 7.44
C GLU A 41 15.38 4.79 6.33
N ALA A 42 14.69 5.91 6.49
CA ALA A 42 13.76 6.46 5.52
C ALA A 42 13.84 7.99 5.53
N ASN A 43 13.65 8.62 4.39
CA ASN A 43 13.60 10.08 4.27
C ASN A 43 12.18 10.61 4.53
N ILE A 44 11.18 9.83 4.14
CA ILE A 44 9.76 10.14 4.27
C ILE A 44 9.08 8.97 4.97
N VAL A 45 8.25 9.26 5.96
CA VAL A 45 7.45 8.24 6.65
C VAL A 45 5.99 8.66 6.54
N SER A 46 5.13 7.86 5.93
CA SER A 46 3.69 8.15 5.86
C SER A 46 2.91 7.27 6.83
N THR A 47 1.88 7.82 7.47
CA THR A 47 0.95 7.04 8.31
C THR A 47 -0.49 7.29 7.85
N SER A 48 -1.13 6.27 7.29
CA SER A 48 -2.49 6.33 6.74
C SER A 48 -3.52 6.73 7.80
N HIS A 49 -3.33 6.28 9.04
CA HIS A 49 -4.19 6.61 10.17
C HIS A 49 -3.49 6.34 11.51
N ASN A 50 -4.01 6.95 12.58
CA ASN A 50 -3.46 6.84 13.92
C ASN A 50 -4.02 5.61 14.67
N HIS A 51 -3.67 4.40 14.22
CA HIS A 51 -3.82 3.18 15.01
C HIS A 51 -2.46 2.67 15.51
N SER A 52 -2.47 1.91 16.61
CA SER A 52 -1.26 1.43 17.29
C SER A 52 -0.36 0.52 16.43
N ASP A 53 -0.93 -0.07 15.39
CA ASP A 53 -0.30 -0.93 14.39
C ASP A 53 0.20 -0.17 13.15
N HIS A 54 0.03 1.16 13.05
CA HIS A 54 0.41 1.93 11.85
C HIS A 54 1.32 3.15 12.12
N ASN A 55 1.75 3.35 13.37
CA ASN A 55 2.42 4.60 13.78
C ASN A 55 3.75 4.42 14.55
N ASN A 56 4.45 3.30 14.37
CA ASN A 56 5.74 3.03 15.00
C ASN A 56 6.92 3.78 14.33
N ILE A 57 6.79 5.10 14.21
CA ILE A 57 7.80 5.96 13.58
C ILE A 57 9.17 5.91 14.32
N ASN A 58 9.19 5.49 15.59
CA ASN A 58 10.40 5.30 16.40
C ASN A 58 11.32 4.16 15.89
N ALA A 59 10.82 3.30 14.99
CA ALA A 59 11.63 2.31 14.30
C ALA A 59 12.61 2.95 13.29
N VAL A 60 12.35 4.19 12.87
CA VAL A 60 13.20 4.92 11.92
C VAL A 60 14.34 5.59 12.67
N LYS A 61 15.59 5.28 12.28
CA LYS A 61 16.82 5.67 13.02
C LYS A 61 17.61 6.80 12.38
N CYS A 62 16.98 7.59 11.52
CA CYS A 62 17.56 8.77 10.89
C CYS A 62 16.60 9.98 10.99
N SER A 63 17.02 11.15 10.49
CA SER A 63 16.09 12.27 10.31
C SER A 63 15.13 11.96 9.15
N PHE A 64 13.85 12.24 9.34
CA PHE A 64 12.82 12.00 8.33
C PHE A 64 11.70 13.05 8.43
N THR A 65 10.95 13.21 7.34
CA THR A 65 9.69 13.93 7.33
C THR A 65 8.55 12.96 7.60
N HIS A 66 7.87 13.12 8.73
CA HIS A 66 6.61 12.40 8.99
C HIS A 66 5.48 13.09 8.22
N PHE A 67 4.70 12.30 7.50
CA PHE A 67 3.60 12.78 6.68
C PHE A 67 2.31 12.05 7.04
N ASN A 68 1.32 12.81 7.53
CA ASN A 68 0.03 12.31 8.00
C ASN A 68 -1.12 13.29 7.66
N GLU A 69 -0.95 14.08 6.60
CA GLU A 69 -1.84 15.18 6.23
C GLU A 69 -2.70 14.86 4.98
N LEU A 70 -3.80 15.59 4.80
CA LEU A 70 -4.66 15.53 3.62
C LEU A 70 -4.33 16.65 2.63
N GLY A 71 -4.50 16.41 1.34
CA GLY A 71 -4.21 17.39 0.28
C GLY A 71 -3.02 17.00 -0.59
N THR A 72 -2.38 17.98 -1.24
CA THR A 72 -1.24 17.77 -2.16
C THR A 72 -0.01 18.47 -1.62
N PHE A 73 1.12 17.76 -1.61
CA PHE A 73 2.38 18.20 -1.02
C PHE A 73 3.55 17.81 -1.91
N ASP A 74 4.67 18.50 -1.76
CA ASP A 74 5.97 18.08 -2.28
C ASP A 74 6.91 17.90 -1.09
N VAL A 75 7.45 16.69 -0.93
CA VAL A 75 8.40 16.37 0.12
C VAL A 75 9.63 15.75 -0.54
N ASN A 76 10.76 16.43 -0.46
CA ASN A 76 12.02 16.00 -1.07
C ASN A 76 11.91 15.72 -2.59
N GLY A 77 11.10 16.49 -3.32
CA GLY A 77 10.88 16.32 -4.76
C GLY A 77 9.93 15.17 -5.11
N ILE A 78 9.25 14.59 -4.12
CA ILE A 78 8.22 13.58 -4.29
C ILE A 78 6.87 14.25 -4.06
N ALA A 79 6.04 14.29 -5.10
CA ALA A 79 4.67 14.76 -4.96
C ALA A 79 3.83 13.70 -4.23
N ILE A 80 3.13 14.11 -3.18
CA ILE A 80 2.31 13.23 -2.35
C ILE A 80 0.89 13.79 -2.31
N LYS A 81 -0.09 12.92 -2.54
CA LYS A 81 -1.50 13.26 -2.37
C LYS A 81 -2.15 12.40 -1.30
N GLY A 82 -2.65 13.03 -0.24
CA GLY A 82 -3.44 12.39 0.83
C GLY A 82 -4.93 12.59 0.62
N VAL A 83 -5.68 11.50 0.48
CA VAL A 83 -7.13 11.50 0.20
C VAL A 83 -7.89 10.85 1.36
N ALA A 84 -8.91 11.55 1.85
CA ALA A 84 -9.70 11.10 2.98
C ALA A 84 -10.61 9.93 2.59
N THR A 85 -10.51 8.84 3.35
CA THR A 85 -11.33 7.64 3.25
C THR A 85 -11.67 7.13 4.65
N PHE A 86 -12.31 5.97 4.74
CA PHE A 86 -12.71 5.38 6.01
C PHE A 86 -12.26 3.92 6.10
N HIS A 87 -12.01 3.49 7.33
CA HIS A 87 -11.64 2.12 7.66
C HIS A 87 -12.87 1.18 7.73
N ASP A 88 -14.07 1.70 7.47
CA ASP A 88 -15.30 0.92 7.44
C ASP A 88 -16.30 1.46 6.40
N LYS A 89 -17.37 0.70 6.18
CA LYS A 89 -18.51 1.09 5.31
C LYS A 89 -19.51 2.03 5.99
N ALA A 90 -19.22 2.49 7.20
CA ALA A 90 -20.08 3.30 8.05
C ALA A 90 -19.46 4.67 8.34
N LEU A 91 -18.72 5.22 7.37
CA LEU A 91 -18.11 6.56 7.43
C LEU A 91 -17.17 6.73 8.65
N GLY A 92 -16.46 5.66 9.02
CA GLY A 92 -15.49 5.66 10.10
C GLY A 92 -16.10 5.58 11.49
N THR A 93 -17.42 5.40 11.62
CA THR A 93 -18.08 5.32 12.94
C THR A 93 -17.73 4.06 13.73
N LYS A 94 -17.20 3.01 13.08
CA LYS A 94 -16.85 1.73 13.72
C LYS A 94 -15.35 1.57 13.90
N ARG A 95 -14.55 2.05 12.94
CA ARG A 95 -13.10 1.81 12.84
C ARG A 95 -12.28 3.07 12.59
N GLY A 96 -12.92 4.23 12.44
CA GLY A 96 -12.23 5.49 12.26
C GLY A 96 -11.91 5.84 10.81
N LYS A 97 -11.07 6.87 10.67
CA LYS A 97 -10.64 7.45 9.39
C LYS A 97 -9.50 6.63 8.80
N ASN A 98 -9.35 6.71 7.48
CA ASN A 98 -8.21 6.18 6.74
C ASN A 98 -7.75 7.23 5.72
N THR A 99 -6.46 7.28 5.43
CA THR A 99 -5.92 8.15 4.37
C THR A 99 -5.27 7.28 3.31
N ILE A 100 -5.69 7.47 2.07
CA ILE A 100 -4.98 6.93 0.91
C ILE A 100 -3.88 7.89 0.52
N TYR A 101 -2.68 7.39 0.30
CA TYR A 101 -1.56 8.18 -0.20
C TYR A 101 -1.17 7.77 -1.61
N ASN A 102 -1.16 8.72 -2.55
CA ASN A 102 -0.61 8.53 -3.88
C ASN A 102 0.72 9.29 -4.00
N PHE A 103 1.81 8.55 -4.20
CA PHE A 103 3.17 9.07 -4.33
C PHE A 103 3.59 9.08 -5.80
N SER A 104 4.00 10.23 -6.32
CA SER A 104 4.62 10.33 -7.64
C SER A 104 6.14 10.24 -7.51
N ILE A 105 6.69 9.08 -7.85
CA ILE A 105 8.10 8.74 -7.63
C ILE A 105 8.71 8.32 -8.95
N ASP A 106 9.74 9.02 -9.42
CA ASP A 106 10.38 8.78 -10.72
C ASP A 106 9.37 8.79 -11.89
N GLY A 107 8.25 9.50 -11.69
CA GLY A 107 7.06 9.60 -12.54
C GLY A 107 6.26 8.30 -12.71
N ILE A 108 6.30 7.44 -11.70
CA ILE A 108 5.39 6.32 -11.47
C ILE A 108 4.50 6.71 -10.27
N ASN A 109 3.19 6.54 -10.40
CA ASN A 109 2.25 6.82 -9.31
C ASN A 109 2.01 5.55 -8.47
N VAL A 110 2.50 5.53 -7.23
CA VAL A 110 2.32 4.44 -6.27
C VAL A 110 1.26 4.83 -5.26
N CYS A 111 0.12 4.13 -5.29
CA CYS A 111 -1.02 4.40 -4.42
C CYS A 111 -1.10 3.39 -3.29
N HIS A 112 -0.94 3.86 -2.05
CA HIS A 112 -1.08 3.10 -0.83
C HIS A 112 -2.46 3.32 -0.22
N CYS A 113 -3.26 2.25 -0.11
CA CYS A 113 -4.64 2.36 0.32
C CYS A 113 -4.85 2.40 1.85
N GLY A 114 -3.80 2.25 2.67
CA GLY A 114 -3.95 2.03 4.11
C GLY A 114 -4.94 0.89 4.41
N ASP A 115 -5.78 1.11 5.40
CA ASP A 115 -6.79 0.16 5.85
C ASP A 115 -8.18 0.45 5.26
N LEU A 116 -8.22 0.75 3.97
CA LEU A 116 -9.45 1.05 3.25
C LEU A 116 -10.57 0.04 3.57
N GLY A 117 -11.73 0.53 4.01
CA GLY A 117 -12.87 -0.28 4.45
C GLY A 117 -14.08 -0.26 3.52
N HIS A 118 -14.02 0.49 2.42
CA HIS A 118 -15.11 0.64 1.46
C HIS A 118 -14.59 0.81 0.03
N VAL A 119 -15.48 0.65 -0.95
CA VAL A 119 -15.19 0.99 -2.36
C VAL A 119 -15.16 2.51 -2.52
N LEU A 120 -14.39 3.01 -3.47
CA LEU A 120 -14.17 4.45 -3.61
C LEU A 120 -15.39 5.15 -4.24
N THR A 121 -15.62 6.40 -3.86
CA THR A 121 -16.55 7.29 -4.57
C THR A 121 -15.85 7.94 -5.77
N ASP A 122 -16.63 8.45 -6.74
CA ASP A 122 -16.07 9.16 -7.90
C ASP A 122 -15.23 10.37 -7.48
N THR A 123 -15.64 11.08 -6.42
CA THR A 123 -14.85 12.18 -5.84
C THR A 123 -13.48 11.67 -5.35
N GLN A 124 -13.44 10.57 -4.61
CA GLN A 124 -12.19 10.00 -4.13
C GLN A 124 -11.30 9.50 -5.27
N ILE A 125 -11.89 8.89 -6.31
CA ILE A 125 -11.15 8.44 -7.50
C ILE A 125 -10.51 9.65 -8.22
N ASN A 126 -11.28 10.72 -8.43
CA ASN A 126 -10.80 11.93 -9.06
C ASN A 126 -9.72 12.63 -8.22
N GLU A 127 -9.90 12.67 -6.90
CA GLU A 127 -8.91 13.21 -5.98
C GLU A 127 -7.63 12.39 -6.05
N ILE A 128 -7.66 11.06 -5.91
CA ILE A 128 -6.47 10.18 -5.99
C ILE A 128 -5.71 10.42 -7.31
N GLY A 129 -6.43 10.47 -8.43
CA GLY A 129 -5.87 10.64 -9.76
C GLY A 129 -5.26 9.36 -10.33
N THR A 130 -4.30 9.51 -11.23
CA THR A 130 -3.65 8.37 -11.91
C THR A 130 -2.92 7.48 -10.91
N VAL A 131 -3.10 6.16 -11.06
CA VAL A 131 -2.40 5.13 -10.30
C VAL A 131 -1.75 4.15 -11.27
N ASP A 132 -0.45 3.94 -11.13
CA ASP A 132 0.29 2.95 -11.93
C ASP A 132 0.52 1.67 -11.14
N ILE A 133 0.86 1.79 -9.84
CA ILE A 133 1.01 0.69 -8.88
C ILE A 133 0.05 0.88 -7.72
N LEU A 134 -0.75 -0.13 -7.39
CA LEU A 134 -1.74 -0.09 -6.31
C LEU A 134 -1.38 -1.06 -5.18
N LEU A 135 -1.13 -0.55 -3.97
CA LEU A 135 -0.92 -1.32 -2.75
C LEU A 135 -2.26 -1.46 -2.02
N LEU A 136 -2.87 -2.65 -2.04
CA LEU A 136 -4.30 -2.82 -1.77
C LEU A 136 -4.58 -3.86 -0.68
N PRO A 137 -5.31 -3.53 0.40
CA PRO A 137 -5.70 -4.55 1.38
C PRO A 137 -6.69 -5.54 0.78
N THR A 138 -6.54 -6.83 1.09
CA THR A 138 -7.35 -7.92 0.50
C THR A 138 -7.83 -8.97 1.50
N GLY A 139 -7.49 -8.85 2.79
CA GLY A 139 -7.78 -9.88 3.80
C GLY A 139 -9.15 -9.80 4.46
N GLY A 140 -9.95 -8.78 4.18
CA GLY A 140 -11.28 -8.60 4.79
C GLY A 140 -11.25 -8.39 6.30
N ARG A 141 -12.42 -8.50 6.94
CA ARG A 141 -12.69 -8.34 8.38
C ARG A 141 -12.40 -6.94 8.95
N ALA A 142 -11.14 -6.51 8.92
CA ALA A 142 -10.72 -5.19 9.35
C ALA A 142 -10.78 -4.20 8.18
N THR A 143 -10.38 -4.64 6.98
CA THR A 143 -10.36 -3.84 5.74
C THR A 143 -11.41 -4.37 4.74
N ILE A 144 -11.40 -3.85 3.52
CA ILE A 144 -12.09 -4.47 2.37
C ILE A 144 -11.66 -5.92 2.16
N GLY A 145 -12.62 -6.75 1.74
CA GLY A 145 -12.38 -8.14 1.33
C GLY A 145 -12.15 -8.27 -0.18
N ALA A 146 -11.92 -9.50 -0.65
CA ALA A 146 -11.51 -9.77 -2.02
C ALA A 146 -12.39 -9.11 -3.11
N LEU A 147 -13.72 -9.15 -2.97
CA LEU A 147 -14.64 -8.61 -3.99
C LEU A 147 -14.62 -7.07 -4.05
N ASP A 148 -14.65 -6.41 -2.90
CA ASP A 148 -14.52 -4.95 -2.83
C ASP A 148 -13.14 -4.50 -3.34
N ALA A 149 -12.09 -5.25 -3.04
CA ALA A 149 -10.74 -5.01 -3.55
C ALA A 149 -10.67 -5.11 -5.09
N VAL A 150 -11.33 -6.10 -5.69
CA VAL A 150 -11.45 -6.17 -7.17
C VAL A 150 -12.17 -4.95 -7.73
N GLN A 151 -13.19 -4.44 -7.03
CA GLN A 151 -13.87 -3.22 -7.46
C GLN A 151 -12.94 -1.99 -7.37
N VAL A 152 -12.23 -1.80 -6.27
CA VAL A 152 -11.26 -0.69 -6.11
C VAL A 152 -10.14 -0.77 -7.15
N MET A 153 -9.61 -1.97 -7.41
CA MET A 153 -8.65 -2.22 -8.49
C MET A 153 -9.20 -1.76 -9.84
N LYS A 154 -10.46 -2.09 -10.17
CA LYS A 154 -11.09 -1.65 -11.42
C LYS A 154 -11.32 -0.14 -11.46
N GLN A 155 -11.69 0.48 -10.33
CA GLN A 155 -11.91 1.92 -10.21
C GLN A 155 -10.62 2.72 -10.48
N LEU A 156 -9.48 2.26 -9.96
CA LEU A 156 -8.19 2.94 -10.09
C LEU A 156 -7.37 2.49 -11.31
N ASN A 157 -7.75 1.37 -11.93
CA ASN A 157 -7.20 0.87 -13.19
C ASN A 157 -5.65 0.80 -13.26
N PRO A 158 -4.96 0.28 -12.23
CA PRO A 158 -3.50 0.26 -12.20
C PRO A 158 -2.91 -0.72 -13.21
N ALA A 159 -1.62 -0.54 -13.52
CA ALA A 159 -0.85 -1.52 -14.30
C ALA A 159 -0.47 -2.73 -13.42
N ILE A 160 -0.10 -2.47 -12.16
CA ILE A 160 0.32 -3.49 -11.19
C ILE A 160 -0.47 -3.34 -9.89
N VAL A 161 -0.90 -4.47 -9.33
CA VAL A 161 -1.50 -4.52 -8.00
C VAL A 161 -0.63 -5.35 -7.06
N ILE A 162 -0.31 -4.80 -5.90
CA ILE A 162 0.40 -5.48 -4.83
C ILE A 162 -0.57 -5.63 -3.66
N PRO A 163 -1.13 -6.84 -3.43
CA PRO A 163 -2.05 -7.05 -2.33
C PRO A 163 -1.30 -7.02 -0.99
N MET A 164 -1.99 -6.55 0.04
CA MET A 164 -1.53 -6.48 1.43
C MET A 164 -2.65 -6.86 2.41
N HIS A 165 -2.37 -6.83 3.72
CA HIS A 165 -3.34 -7.10 4.79
C HIS A 165 -4.13 -8.42 4.63
N TYR A 166 -3.55 -9.44 4.00
CA TYR A 166 -4.15 -10.77 3.86
C TYR A 166 -3.48 -11.77 4.80
N ARG A 167 -4.10 -12.95 4.93
CA ARG A 167 -3.55 -14.03 5.74
C ARG A 167 -2.18 -14.48 5.25
N THR A 168 -1.17 -14.34 6.11
CA THR A 168 0.17 -14.91 5.93
C THR A 168 0.50 -15.96 6.99
N LYS A 169 1.66 -16.60 6.85
CA LYS A 169 2.21 -17.51 7.87
C LYS A 169 2.58 -16.77 9.17
N ALA A 170 2.96 -15.49 9.08
CA ALA A 170 3.39 -14.69 10.23
C ALA A 170 2.29 -14.61 11.32
N PHE A 171 1.02 -14.51 10.92
CA PHE A 171 -0.11 -14.45 11.86
C PHE A 171 -0.33 -15.74 12.68
N GLY A 172 0.32 -16.86 12.35
CA GLY A 172 0.10 -18.15 13.00
C GLY A 172 -1.39 -18.55 13.01
N LEU A 173 -1.91 -18.96 14.17
CA LEU A 173 -3.32 -19.36 14.33
C LEU A 173 -4.31 -18.20 14.17
N LEU A 174 -3.92 -16.94 14.43
CA LEU A 174 -4.80 -15.79 14.23
C LEU A 174 -5.07 -15.52 12.75
N GLY A 175 -4.22 -16.03 11.85
CA GLY A 175 -4.38 -15.87 10.42
C GLY A 175 -5.70 -16.44 9.88
N PHE A 176 -6.32 -17.41 10.57
CA PHE A 176 -7.61 -17.97 10.17
C PHE A 176 -8.79 -16.98 10.27
N LEU A 177 -8.60 -15.82 10.93
CA LEU A 177 -9.57 -14.75 10.98
C LEU A 177 -9.63 -13.91 9.69
N PHE A 178 -8.61 -14.05 8.81
CA PHE A 178 -8.44 -13.25 7.61
C PHE A 178 -8.50 -14.10 6.34
N GLU A 179 -8.89 -13.47 5.24
CA GLU A 179 -8.92 -14.11 3.93
C GLU A 179 -7.50 -14.32 3.38
N LYS A 180 -7.33 -15.40 2.62
CA LYS A 180 -6.12 -15.61 1.83
C LYS A 180 -6.18 -14.76 0.55
N VAL A 181 -5.02 -14.33 0.08
CA VAL A 181 -4.88 -13.60 -1.19
C VAL A 181 -5.41 -14.38 -2.39
N ASP A 182 -5.47 -15.72 -2.32
CA ASP A 182 -6.01 -16.58 -3.37
C ASP A 182 -7.43 -16.19 -3.80
N LYS A 183 -8.27 -15.73 -2.85
CA LYS A 183 -9.63 -15.27 -3.17
C LYS A 183 -9.62 -14.04 -4.07
N PHE A 184 -8.73 -13.07 -3.78
CA PHE A 184 -8.57 -11.87 -4.59
C PHE A 184 -7.99 -12.19 -5.96
N ILE A 185 -6.96 -13.04 -6.02
CA ILE A 185 -6.35 -13.50 -7.28
C ILE A 185 -7.39 -14.19 -8.17
N ALA A 186 -8.17 -15.12 -7.63
CA ALA A 186 -9.19 -15.82 -8.40
C ALA A 186 -10.28 -14.86 -8.92
N ALA A 187 -10.67 -13.86 -8.13
CA ALA A 187 -11.71 -12.90 -8.50
C ALA A 187 -11.22 -11.79 -9.46
N SER A 188 -9.92 -11.50 -9.49
CA SER A 188 -9.35 -10.45 -10.34
C SER A 188 -9.24 -10.89 -11.81
N GLY A 189 -8.98 -12.17 -12.05
CA GLY A 189 -8.68 -12.73 -13.37
C GLY A 189 -7.31 -12.32 -13.92
N LEU A 190 -6.45 -11.69 -13.10
CA LEU A 190 -5.12 -11.26 -13.52
C LEU A 190 -4.07 -12.36 -13.29
N LYS A 191 -3.04 -12.36 -14.13
CA LYS A 191 -1.85 -13.19 -13.91
C LYS A 191 -1.13 -12.76 -12.63
N THR A 192 -0.36 -13.67 -12.05
CA THR A 192 0.40 -13.42 -10.82
C THR A 192 1.88 -13.65 -11.01
N LYS A 193 2.68 -12.80 -10.38
CA LYS A 193 4.13 -12.93 -10.23
C LYS A 193 4.46 -12.88 -8.74
N LYS A 194 5.49 -13.61 -8.32
CA LYS A 194 6.01 -13.58 -6.94
C LYS A 194 7.45 -13.09 -6.95
N CYS A 195 7.80 -12.21 -6.02
CA CYS A 195 9.17 -11.78 -5.77
C CYS A 195 9.32 -11.28 -4.32
N GLU A 196 10.55 -11.13 -3.85
CA GLU A 196 10.85 -10.56 -2.52
C GLU A 196 10.85 -9.02 -2.58
N GLU A 197 11.33 -8.47 -3.68
CA GLU A 197 11.39 -7.05 -3.99
C GLU A 197 10.96 -6.85 -5.45
N LEU A 198 10.20 -5.79 -5.73
CA LEU A 198 9.85 -5.39 -7.09
C LEU A 198 10.81 -4.28 -7.54
N ASP A 199 11.62 -4.56 -8.56
CA ASP A 199 12.39 -3.56 -9.32
C ASP A 199 11.62 -3.17 -10.57
N ILE A 200 11.33 -1.87 -10.75
CA ILE A 200 10.50 -1.40 -11.86
C ILE A 200 10.84 0.03 -12.34
N ASP A 201 10.65 0.30 -13.62
CA ASP A 201 10.76 1.63 -14.22
C ASP A 201 9.53 2.00 -15.08
N LYS A 202 9.54 3.20 -15.66
CA LYS A 202 8.45 3.69 -16.50
C LYS A 202 8.20 2.86 -17.77
N ALA A 203 9.23 2.23 -18.33
CA ALA A 203 9.07 1.39 -19.51
C ALA A 203 8.31 0.11 -19.13
N ASP A 204 8.70 -0.52 -18.02
CA ASP A 204 8.02 -1.70 -17.49
C ASP A 204 6.52 -1.41 -17.18
N ILE A 205 6.21 -0.22 -16.64
CA ILE A 205 4.82 0.21 -16.38
C ILE A 205 4.02 0.32 -17.67
N LYS A 206 4.60 0.86 -18.76
CA LYS A 206 3.92 0.97 -20.05
C LYS A 206 3.61 -0.41 -20.63
N GLU A 207 4.56 -1.33 -20.56
CA GLU A 207 4.35 -2.72 -20.98
C GLU A 207 3.26 -3.40 -20.16
N SER A 208 3.25 -3.17 -18.84
CA SER A 208 2.26 -3.74 -17.90
C SER A 208 0.86 -3.17 -18.06
N LYS A 209 0.66 -2.03 -18.77
CA LYS A 209 -0.69 -1.50 -19.04
C LYS A 209 -1.49 -2.37 -20.02
N GLU A 210 -0.79 -3.03 -20.93
CA GLU A 210 -1.40 -3.98 -21.88
C GLU A 210 -1.59 -5.37 -21.26
N ASP A 211 -0.79 -5.72 -20.25
CA ASP A 211 -0.82 -7.03 -19.60
C ASP A 211 -0.70 -6.91 -18.08
N LYS A 212 -1.77 -6.40 -17.47
CA LYS A 212 -1.86 -6.10 -16.04
C LYS A 212 -1.62 -7.32 -15.17
N GLU A 213 -0.95 -7.12 -14.04
CA GLU A 213 -0.59 -8.22 -13.15
C GLU A 213 -0.75 -7.92 -11.67
N ILE A 214 -0.84 -9.02 -10.91
CA ILE A 214 -0.72 -9.01 -9.47
C ILE A 214 0.70 -9.44 -9.08
N VAL A 215 1.41 -8.60 -8.34
CA VAL A 215 2.72 -8.92 -7.78
C VAL A 215 2.57 -9.25 -6.31
N ILE A 216 2.82 -10.51 -5.95
CA ILE A 216 2.83 -10.98 -4.57
C ILE A 216 4.24 -10.83 -4.01
N LEU A 217 4.43 -9.79 -3.20
CA LEU A 217 5.66 -9.61 -2.43
C LEU A 217 5.72 -10.60 -1.27
N GLN A 218 6.87 -11.23 -1.09
CA GLN A 218 7.10 -12.18 -0.01
C GLN A 218 7.64 -11.46 1.23
N TYR A 219 7.14 -11.87 2.39
CA TYR A 219 7.67 -11.44 3.68
C TYR A 219 8.69 -12.49 4.14
N ASP A 220 9.93 -12.04 4.37
CA ASP A 220 11.06 -12.86 4.83
C ASP A 220 10.91 -13.29 6.30
#